data_AF-A0A843LTN3-F1
#
_entry.id   AF-A0A843LTN3-F1
#
_cell.length_a   1.000
_cell.length_b   1.000
_cell.length_c   1.000
_cell.angle_alpha   90.00
_cell.angle_beta   90.00
_cell.angle_gamma   90.00
#
_symmetry.space_group_name_H-M   'P 1'
#
loop_
_entity.id
_entity.type
_entity.pdbx_description
1 polymer ?
#
loop_
_entity_poly.entity_id
_entity_poly.type
_entity_poly.pdbx_seq_one_letter_code
_entity_poly.pdbx_strand_id
1 'polypeptide(L)' 'MADVSYPIIHKEECKGCGRCVLGCSQNVIKIGSELNKAGYRYAYYSGEGC' A
#
# COMPACT_ATOMS: atom_id res chain seq x y z
N MET A 1 -21.95 3.80 10.36
CA MET A 1 -20.82 2.94 9.98
C MET A 1 -19.58 3.77 10.22
N ALA A 2 -18.77 3.40 11.20
CA ALA A 2 -17.71 4.26 11.72
C ALA A 2 -16.76 4.72 10.60
N ASP A 3 -16.44 6.02 10.62
CA ASP A 3 -15.48 6.71 9.75
C ASP A 3 -14.06 6.24 10.08
N VAL A 4 -13.73 5.01 9.67
CA VAL A 4 -12.40 4.44 9.89
C VAL A 4 -11.51 4.90 8.75
N SER A 5 -10.50 5.69 9.07
CA SER A 5 -9.50 6.16 8.11
C SER A 5 -8.54 5.04 7.74
N TYR A 6 -8.39 4.76 6.45
CA TYR A 6 -7.46 3.75 5.93
C TYR A 6 -6.65 4.29 4.73
N PRO A 7 -5.46 3.73 4.46
CA PRO A 7 -4.63 4.18 3.35
C PRO A 7 -5.20 3.72 2.00
N ILE A 8 -5.28 4.66 1.04
CA ILE A 8 -5.52 4.36 -0.37
C ILE A 8 -4.19 4.51 -1.11
N ILE A 9 -3.79 3.48 -1.85
CA ILE A 9 -2.54 3.49 -2.61
C ILE A 9 -2.86 3.48 -4.10
N HIS A 10 -2.48 4.55 -4.79
CA HIS A 10 -2.60 4.64 -6.24
C HIS A 10 -1.44 3.89 -6.91
N LYS A 11 -1.73 2.72 -7.48
CA LYS A 11 -0.70 1.82 -8.03
C LYS A 11 0.19 2.46 -9.10
N GLU A 12 -0.37 3.34 -9.94
CA GLU A 12 0.38 3.99 -11.04
C GLU A 12 1.32 5.10 -10.55
N GLU A 13 1.11 5.61 -9.34
CA GLU A 13 1.96 6.64 -8.72
C GLU A 13 2.95 6.04 -7.71
N CYS A 14 2.65 4.85 -7.20
CA CYS A 14 3.50 4.15 -6.25
C CYS A 14 4.79 3.65 -6.91
N LYS A 15 5.94 4.08 -6.40
CA LYS A 15 7.27 3.68 -6.89
C LYS A 15 7.84 2.43 -6.21
N GLY A 16 7.05 1.76 -5.35
CA GLY A 16 7.51 0.56 -4.65
C GLY A 16 8.61 0.77 -3.62
N CYS A 17 8.80 2.00 -3.09
CA CYS A 17 9.95 2.33 -2.25
C CYS A 17 9.94 1.71 -0.84
N GLY A 18 8.83 1.06 -0.43
CA GLY A 18 8.73 0.35 0.85
C GLY A 18 8.62 1.21 2.11
N ARG A 19 8.70 2.55 2.02
CA ARG A 19 8.63 3.44 3.19
C ARG A 19 7.31 3.34 3.95
N CYS A 20 6.18 3.23 3.23
CA CYS A 20 4.87 3.04 3.84
C CYS A 20 4.74 1.67 4.52
N VAL A 21 5.37 0.62 3.98
CA VAL A 21 5.41 -0.71 4.61
C VAL A 21 6.13 -0.63 5.94
N LEU A 22 7.33 -0.04 5.96
CA LEU A 22 8.12 0.13 7.18
C LEU A 22 7.42 1.01 8.22
N GLY A 23 6.72 2.05 7.79
CA GLY A 23 6.04 3.00 8.68
C GLY A 23 4.67 2.54 9.19
N CYS A 24 4.12 1.44 8.67
CA CYS A 24 2.80 0.97 9.06
C CYS A 24 2.87 0.22 10.38
N SER A 25 2.42 0.84 11.48
CA SER A 25 2.41 0.20 12.81
C SER A 25 1.56 -1.07 12.89
N GLN A 26 0.51 -1.15 12.05
CA GLN A 26 -0.39 -2.30 11.98
C GLN A 26 0.14 -3.41 11.05
N ASN A 27 1.22 -3.14 10.30
CA ASN A 27 1.80 -4.09 9.32
C ASN A 27 0.81 -4.56 8.23
N VAL A 28 -0.14 -3.71 7.86
CA VAL A 28 -1.21 -3.99 6.87
C VAL A 28 -0.95 -3.43 5.47
N ILE A 29 0.20 -2.79 5.24
CA ILE A 29 0.65 -2.35 3.91
C ILE A 29 1.78 -3.27 3.45
N LYS A 30 1.71 -3.77 2.22
CA LYS A 30 2.67 -4.74 1.67
C LYS A 30 3.10 -4.35 0.26
N ILE A 31 4.28 -4.79 -0.19
CA ILE A 31 4.69 -4.70 -1.60
C ILE A 31 4.12 -5.90 -2.36
N GLY A 32 3.38 -5.65 -3.45
CA GLY A 32 2.85 -6.67 -4.33
C GLY A 32 3.90 -7.26 -5.27
N SER A 33 3.51 -8.29 -6.01
CA SER A 33 4.33 -8.92 -7.05
C SER A 33 4.09 -8.33 -8.45
N GLU A 34 2.92 -7.74 -8.68
CA GLU A 34 2.53 -7.13 -9.95
C GLU A 34 3.30 -5.84 -10.25
N LEU A 35 3.51 -5.56 -11.54
CA LEU A 35 4.15 -4.33 -12.00
C LEU A 35 3.10 -3.33 -12.49
N ASN A 36 3.29 -2.06 -12.15
CA ASN A 36 2.52 -0.95 -12.75
C ASN A 36 3.08 -0.56 -14.14
N LYS A 37 2.47 0.45 -14.79
CA LYS A 37 2.90 0.89 -16.14
C LYS A 37 4.34 1.40 -16.20
N ALA A 38 4.88 1.85 -15.06
CA ALA A 38 6.27 2.31 -14.94
C ALA A 38 7.25 1.19 -14.56
N GLY A 39 6.78 -0.06 -14.42
CA GLY A 39 7.61 -1.21 -14.09
C GLY A 39 7.94 -1.39 -12.60
N TYR A 40 7.24 -0.69 -11.71
CA TYR A 40 7.43 -0.84 -10.26
C TYR A 40 6.48 -1.87 -9.65
N ARG A 41 6.99 -2.66 -8.71
CA ARG A 41 6.17 -3.41 -7.76
C ARG A 41 5.57 -2.43 -6.76
N TYR A 42 4.26 -2.22 -6.81
CA TYR A 42 3.59 -1.21 -6.00
C TYR A 42 3.13 -1.77 -4.64
N ALA A 43 2.89 -0.86 -3.70
CA ALA A 43 2.34 -1.20 -2.39
C ALA A 43 0.81 -1.35 -2.45
N TYR A 44 0.25 -2.21 -1.61
CA TYR A 44 -1.20 -2.34 -1.42
C TYR A 44 -1.56 -2.46 0.07
N TYR A 45 -2.75 -2.02 0.43
CA TYR A 45 -3.35 -2.23 1.74
C TYR A 45 -4.07 -3.59 1.75
N SER A 46 -3.93 -4.39 2.81
CA SER A 46 -4.57 -5.70 2.93
C SER A 46 -6.10 -5.67 2.95
N GLY A 47 -6.71 -4.50 3.13
CA GLY A 47 -8.16 -4.32 3.15
C GLY A 47 -8.79 -4.42 4.55
N GLU A 48 -8.02 -4.86 5.54
CA GLU A 48 -8.43 -4.96 6.95
C GLU A 48 -7.26 -4.60 7.90
N GLY A 49 -7.59 -4.23 9.14
CA GLY A 49 -6.64 -3.99 10.22
C GLY A 49 -6.17 -2.53 10.40
N CYS A 50 -6.78 -1.58 9.70
CA CYS A 50 -6.76 -0.16 10.07
C CYS A 50 -7.93 0.20 10.98
#